data_AF-A0A3Q7UC69-F1
#
_entry.id   AF-A0A3Q7UC69-F1
#
_cell.length_a   1.000
_cell.length_b   1.000
_cell.length_c   1.000
_cell.angle_alpha   90.00
_cell.angle_beta   90.00
_cell.angle_gamma   90.00
#
_symmetry.space_group_name_H-M   'P 1'
#
loop_
_entity.id
_entity.type
_entity.pdbx_description
1 polymer ?
#
loop_
_entity_poly.entity_id
_entity_poly.type
_entity_poly.pdbx_seq_one_letter_code
_entity_poly.pdbx_strand_id
1 'polypeptide(L)'
;MGVVLQVRVPSRMDKPEHSPPKQCSHENLLPAPVVLTSVHELDLFRCFQPVLTHVQTLWELMLLGEPLVVLAPSPAMSSEMVLALISCLQPLKFCCDYRPYFTIHDSEFKEFTTRTQAPPNVVLGVTNPFFIKTLQHWPHILRVGEPKMSGDLPKQVKLKKPSRLKTLDTKPGLYTAYSAHLHRDKALLKRLLKGLQKKRPWDTQTALLRRHLLELTQSFIIPLEHYMASLMPLQKSITPWKTPPQIRPFRQDDFLRSLEHAGPQLTCILKGDWLGLYRRFFKSPHFDGWYRQRYKEMAHKLEALHLEAICEAQNIEAWMKDKSEVEVVDLVLKLREKLVQAQGHQLPVKEATLRRAQLYIETVIGSLPKDLQAVLCPP
;
A
#
# COMPACT_ATOMS: atom_id res chain seq x y z
N MET A 1 10.50 12.37 -42.62
CA MET A 1 11.55 12.38 -41.57
C MET A 1 10.92 11.84 -40.29
N GLY A 2 11.21 10.60 -39.92
CA GLY A 2 10.74 10.00 -38.66
C GLY A 2 11.90 9.89 -37.66
N VAL A 3 11.60 9.94 -36.36
CA VAL A 3 12.58 9.71 -35.29
C VAL A 3 12.37 8.29 -34.76
N VAL A 4 13.45 7.52 -34.65
CA VAL A 4 13.43 6.19 -34.03
C VAL A 4 13.79 6.34 -32.55
N LEU A 5 12.93 5.85 -31.66
CA LEU A 5 13.16 5.82 -30.21
C LEU A 5 13.55 4.40 -29.80
N GLN A 6 14.73 4.24 -29.18
CA GLN A 6 15.16 2.99 -28.58
C GLN A 6 14.86 3.01 -27.08
N VAL A 7 13.97 2.13 -26.62
CA VAL A 7 13.51 2.07 -25.22
C VAL A 7 13.87 0.73 -24.61
N ARG A 8 14.55 0.73 -23.46
CA ARG A 8 14.74 -0.47 -22.63
C ARG A 8 13.70 -0.48 -21.52
N VAL A 9 12.84 -1.50 -21.52
CA VAL A 9 11.90 -1.75 -20.41
C VAL A 9 12.56 -2.73 -19.43
N PRO A 10 12.60 -2.42 -18.12
CA PRO A 10 13.11 -3.34 -17.11
C PRO A 10 12.37 -4.68 -17.11
N SER A 11 13.10 -5.78 -16.95
CA SER A 11 12.58 -7.15 -16.91
C SER A 11 12.55 -7.69 -15.48
N ARG A 12 11.90 -8.85 -15.27
CA ARG A 12 11.84 -9.52 -13.95
C ARG A 12 13.21 -9.93 -13.38
N MET A 13 14.25 -9.92 -14.22
CA MET A 13 15.63 -10.23 -13.82
C MET A 13 16.38 -9.00 -13.29
N ASP A 14 15.86 -7.79 -13.53
CA ASP A 14 16.47 -6.55 -13.04
C ASP A 14 16.15 -6.38 -11.54
N LYS A 15 17.18 -6.11 -10.73
CA LYS A 15 17.00 -5.82 -9.30
C LYS A 15 16.30 -4.47 -9.15
N PRO A 16 15.26 -4.35 -8.29
CA PRO A 16 14.65 -3.06 -7.98
C PRO A 16 15.64 -2.24 -7.13
N GLU A 17 16.54 -1.52 -7.78
CA GLU A 17 17.41 -0.55 -7.13
C GLU A 17 16.75 0.84 -7.17
N HIS A 18 16.74 1.52 -6.02
CA HIS A 18 16.25 2.91 -5.89
C HIS A 18 17.32 3.96 -6.25
N SER A 19 18.45 3.50 -6.78
CA SER A 19 19.53 4.34 -7.31
C SER A 19 19.29 4.53 -8.81
N PRO A 20 19.65 5.69 -9.40
CA PRO A 20 19.68 5.79 -10.86
C PRO A 20 20.51 4.62 -11.38
N PRO A 21 20.02 3.88 -12.41
CA PRO A 21 20.76 2.76 -12.94
C PRO A 21 22.16 3.25 -13.28
N LYS A 22 23.19 2.63 -12.68
CA LYS A 22 24.57 2.86 -13.13
C LYS A 22 24.56 2.61 -14.63
N GLN A 23 24.97 3.60 -15.44
CA GLN A 23 25.06 3.44 -16.88
C GLN A 23 25.77 2.12 -17.16
N CYS A 24 25.02 1.15 -17.67
CA CYS A 24 25.62 -0.09 -18.13
C CYS A 24 26.60 0.31 -19.22
N SER A 25 27.87 -0.03 -19.03
CA SER A 25 28.96 0.20 -19.96
C SER A 25 28.80 -0.67 -21.21
N HIS A 26 27.71 -0.47 -21.95
CA HIS A 26 27.44 -1.10 -23.22
C HIS A 26 27.15 -0.01 -24.24
N GLU A 27 28.20 0.25 -25.02
CA GLU A 27 28.23 0.89 -26.32
C GLU A 27 27.97 2.40 -26.38
N ASN A 28 28.83 3.09 -27.14
CA ASN A 28 28.74 4.51 -27.49
C ASN A 28 27.49 4.76 -28.36
N LEU A 29 26.29 4.59 -27.81
CA LEU A 29 25.05 4.96 -28.45
C LEU A 29 24.97 6.49 -28.44
N LEU A 30 25.12 7.10 -29.62
CA LEU A 30 24.87 8.51 -29.86
C LEU A 30 23.50 8.66 -30.54
N PRO A 31 22.57 9.46 -29.99
CA PRO A 31 22.67 10.23 -28.75
C PRO A 31 22.64 9.35 -27.49
N ALA A 32 23.27 9.84 -26.42
CA ALA A 32 23.31 9.16 -25.13
C ALA A 32 21.90 8.79 -24.66
N PRO A 33 21.67 7.56 -24.14
CA PRO A 33 20.36 7.15 -23.68
C PRO A 33 19.87 8.06 -22.56
N VAL A 34 18.67 8.63 -22.73
CA VAL A 34 17.99 9.40 -21.69
C VAL A 34 17.34 8.42 -20.73
N VAL A 35 17.82 8.40 -19.48
CA VAL A 35 17.15 7.65 -18.41
C VAL A 35 15.91 8.43 -18.00
N LEU A 36 14.74 7.90 -18.35
CA LEU A 36 13.48 8.40 -17.83
C LEU A 36 13.35 7.91 -16.39
N THR A 37 13.31 8.84 -15.44
CA THR A 37 12.95 8.52 -14.06
C THR A 37 11.52 8.00 -14.03
N SER A 38 11.26 7.09 -13.09
CA SER A 38 9.90 6.61 -12.88
C SER A 38 8.99 7.80 -12.56
N VAL A 39 7.77 7.81 -13.11
CA VAL A 39 6.73 8.78 -12.70
C VAL A 39 6.42 8.71 -11.19
N HIS A 40 6.85 7.63 -10.53
CA HIS A 40 6.74 7.44 -9.08
C HIS A 40 7.93 8.03 -8.30
N GLU A 41 9.02 8.42 -8.95
CA GLU A 41 10.21 9.04 -8.34
C GLU A 41 10.11 10.56 -8.34
N LEU A 42 9.14 11.07 -7.59
CA LEU A 42 8.92 12.50 -7.42
C LEU A 42 10.01 13.14 -6.57
N ASP A 43 10.34 14.41 -6.86
CA ASP A 43 11.08 15.27 -5.94
C ASP A 43 10.15 15.67 -4.77
N LEU A 44 10.04 14.77 -3.79
CA LEU A 44 9.14 14.95 -2.64
C LEU A 44 9.48 16.19 -1.84
N PHE A 45 10.77 16.54 -1.73
CA PHE A 45 11.16 17.73 -1.01
C PHE A 45 10.69 18.98 -1.74
N ARG A 46 10.81 19.06 -3.07
CA ARG A 46 10.24 20.16 -3.87
C ARG A 46 8.74 20.31 -3.67
N CYS A 47 8.01 19.19 -3.70
CA CYS A 47 6.56 19.20 -3.50
C CYS A 47 6.21 19.70 -2.09
N PHE A 48 6.83 19.15 -1.05
CA PHE A 48 6.48 19.43 0.33
C PHE A 48 7.15 20.68 0.92
N GLN A 49 8.16 21.27 0.27
CA GLN A 49 8.89 22.44 0.78
C GLN A 49 7.98 23.60 1.22
N PRO A 50 6.91 23.97 0.46
CA PRO A 50 5.98 25.02 0.88
C PRO A 50 5.16 24.68 2.13
N VAL A 51 5.07 23.40 2.50
CA VAL A 51 4.18 22.87 3.53
C VAL A 51 4.90 21.96 4.53
N LEU A 52 6.24 22.08 4.67
CA LEU A 52 7.07 21.19 5.49
C LEU A 52 6.56 21.04 6.93
N THR A 53 6.04 22.11 7.52
CA THR A 53 5.51 22.10 8.89
C THR A 53 4.24 21.27 9.05
N HIS A 54 3.59 20.88 7.94
CA HIS A 54 2.34 20.13 7.89
C HIS A 54 2.52 18.71 7.35
N VAL A 55 3.73 18.31 6.90
CA VAL A 55 3.95 17.00 6.25
C VAL A 55 3.43 15.83 7.09
N GLN A 56 3.69 15.84 8.39
CA GLN A 56 3.21 14.77 9.28
C GLN A 56 1.67 14.77 9.39
N THR A 57 1.04 15.95 9.45
CA THR A 57 -0.43 16.05 9.45
C THR A 57 -1.00 15.58 8.12
N LEU A 58 -0.36 15.92 7.00
CA LEU A 58 -0.75 15.45 5.68
C LEU A 58 -0.61 13.92 5.58
N TRP A 59 0.47 13.35 6.10
CA TRP A 59 0.63 11.90 6.20
C TRP A 59 -0.51 11.24 6.99
N GLU A 60 -0.91 11.81 8.15
CA GLU A 60 -2.06 11.28 8.90
C GLU A 60 -3.37 11.38 8.09
N LEU A 61 -3.63 12.51 7.41
CA LEU A 61 -4.81 12.66 6.57
C LEU A 61 -4.82 11.62 5.44
N MET A 62 -3.67 11.37 4.81
CA MET A 62 -3.54 10.33 3.79
C MET A 62 -3.76 8.93 4.38
N LEU A 63 -3.18 8.63 5.54
CA LEU A 63 -3.32 7.32 6.20
C LEU A 63 -4.77 7.02 6.55
N LEU A 64 -5.51 8.05 6.97
CA LEU A 64 -6.93 7.96 7.31
C LEU A 64 -7.86 8.01 6.08
N GLY A 65 -7.32 8.21 4.88
CA GLY A 65 -8.11 8.35 3.66
C GLY A 65 -9.01 9.59 3.65
N GLU A 66 -8.62 10.65 4.35
CA GLU A 66 -9.46 11.84 4.51
C GLU A 66 -9.62 12.62 3.19
N PRO A 67 -10.83 13.12 2.86
CA PRO A 67 -11.06 13.92 1.65
C PRO A 67 -10.22 15.21 1.65
N LEU A 68 -9.35 15.38 0.66
CA LEU A 68 -8.41 16.50 0.63
C LEU A 68 -8.40 17.20 -0.73
N VAL A 69 -8.61 18.51 -0.73
CA VAL A 69 -8.47 19.35 -1.93
C VAL A 69 -7.08 19.99 -1.95
N VAL A 70 -6.33 19.81 -3.03
CA VAL A 70 -5.06 20.49 -3.29
C VAL A 70 -5.32 21.64 -4.28
N LEU A 71 -5.26 22.87 -3.79
CA LEU A 71 -5.31 24.09 -4.62
C LEU A 71 -3.88 24.53 -4.95
N ALA A 72 -3.47 24.37 -6.20
CA ALA A 72 -2.14 24.71 -6.68
C ALA A 72 -2.18 25.85 -7.72
N PRO A 73 -1.07 26.57 -7.96
CA PRO A 73 -1.04 27.65 -8.95
C PRO A 73 -1.00 27.14 -10.40
N SER A 74 -0.62 25.88 -10.63
CA SER A 74 -0.56 25.28 -11.97
C SER A 74 -0.96 23.79 -11.97
N PRO A 75 -1.42 23.25 -13.12
CA PRO A 75 -1.80 21.83 -13.23
C PRO A 75 -0.65 20.87 -12.92
N ALA A 76 0.58 21.27 -13.29
CA ALA A 76 1.79 20.52 -12.97
C ALA A 76 2.01 20.42 -11.46
N MET A 77 1.98 21.55 -10.74
CA MET A 77 2.15 21.56 -9.29
C MET A 77 1.01 20.83 -8.55
N SER A 78 -0.22 20.94 -9.07
CA SER A 78 -1.37 20.15 -8.57
C SER A 78 -1.06 18.67 -8.65
N SER A 79 -0.67 18.21 -9.85
CA SER A 79 -0.45 16.79 -10.12
C SER A 79 0.72 16.24 -9.30
N GLU A 80 1.85 16.94 -9.28
CA GLU A 80 3.02 16.57 -8.49
C GLU A 80 2.71 16.48 -6.98
N MET A 81 1.97 17.46 -6.44
CA MET A 81 1.59 17.47 -5.02
C MET A 81 0.65 16.31 -4.67
N VAL A 82 -0.38 16.05 -5.47
CA VAL A 82 -1.30 14.93 -5.24
C VAL A 82 -0.55 13.60 -5.28
N LEU A 83 0.31 13.40 -6.28
CA LEU A 83 1.12 12.19 -6.38
C LEU A 83 2.13 12.06 -5.22
N ALA A 84 2.72 13.16 -4.77
CA ALA A 84 3.62 13.18 -3.62
C ALA A 84 2.89 12.80 -2.32
N LEU A 85 1.66 13.31 -2.13
CA LEU A 85 0.80 12.98 -1.00
C LEU A 85 0.47 11.49 -0.96
N ILE A 86 -0.02 10.90 -2.06
CA ILE A 86 -0.36 9.47 -2.05
C ILE A 86 0.88 8.58 -1.88
N SER A 87 2.04 9.03 -2.37
CA SER A 87 3.31 8.29 -2.25
C SER A 87 3.84 8.25 -0.81
N CYS A 88 3.39 9.16 0.07
CA CYS A 88 3.88 9.23 1.45
C CYS A 88 3.47 8.04 2.31
N LEU A 89 2.50 7.23 1.85
CA LEU A 89 2.05 6.02 2.54
C LEU A 89 2.86 4.78 2.20
N GLN A 90 3.86 4.84 1.31
CA GLN A 90 4.66 3.65 1.04
C GLN A 90 5.27 3.08 2.35
N PRO A 91 5.22 1.74 2.56
CA PRO A 91 4.83 0.69 1.60
C PRO A 91 3.34 0.34 1.61
N LEU A 92 2.52 0.98 2.45
CA LEU A 92 1.07 0.79 2.47
C LEU A 92 0.45 1.26 1.14
N LYS A 93 -0.36 0.40 0.53
CA LYS A 93 -1.05 0.73 -0.72
C LYS A 93 -2.09 1.84 -0.48
N PHE A 94 -2.09 2.83 -1.37
CA PHE A 94 -3.15 3.84 -1.40
C PHE A 94 -4.43 3.20 -1.98
N CYS A 95 -5.51 3.21 -1.21
CA CYS A 95 -6.79 2.54 -1.54
C CYS A 95 -7.95 3.51 -1.72
N CYS A 96 -7.69 4.82 -1.71
CA CYS A 96 -8.67 5.87 -1.99
C CYS A 96 -8.56 6.32 -3.46
N ASP A 97 -9.55 7.06 -3.96
CA ASP A 97 -9.45 7.70 -5.28
C ASP A 97 -8.50 8.91 -5.20
N TYR A 98 -7.91 9.29 -6.33
CA TYR A 98 -7.15 10.53 -6.44
C TYR A 98 -7.21 11.06 -7.87
N ARG A 99 -7.33 12.39 -7.99
CA ARG A 99 -7.29 13.10 -9.26
C ARG A 99 -6.12 14.08 -9.22
N PRO A 100 -4.99 13.79 -9.88
CA PRO A 100 -3.83 14.69 -9.89
C PRO A 100 -4.18 16.09 -10.40
N TYR A 101 -5.11 16.16 -11.36
CA TYR A 101 -5.69 17.39 -11.85
C TYR A 101 -7.16 17.18 -12.24
N PHE A 102 -8.04 18.02 -11.70
CA PHE A 102 -9.49 17.98 -11.86
C PHE A 102 -10.01 19.34 -12.31
N THR A 103 -11.03 19.31 -13.16
CA THR A 103 -11.57 20.45 -13.88
C THR A 103 -13.09 20.49 -13.78
N ILE A 104 -13.68 21.59 -14.23
CA ILE A 104 -15.13 21.74 -14.31
C ILE A 104 -15.77 20.91 -15.44
N HIS A 105 -14.94 20.35 -16.33
CA HIS A 105 -15.38 19.58 -17.49
C HIS A 105 -15.37 18.08 -17.24
N ASP A 106 -14.84 17.63 -16.10
CA ASP A 106 -14.90 16.23 -15.70
C ASP A 106 -16.34 15.80 -15.41
N SER A 107 -16.71 14.58 -15.83
CA SER A 107 -18.06 14.03 -15.68
C SER A 107 -18.55 14.02 -14.23
N GLU A 108 -17.63 13.81 -13.28
CA GLU A 108 -17.86 13.69 -11.85
C GLU A 108 -17.90 15.06 -11.15
N PHE A 109 -17.79 16.18 -11.87
CA PHE A 109 -17.82 17.53 -11.31
C PHE A 109 -19.03 17.78 -10.41
N LYS A 110 -20.24 17.35 -10.83
CA LYS A 110 -21.45 17.51 -10.01
C LYS A 110 -21.41 16.68 -8.74
N GLU A 111 -20.81 15.50 -8.79
CA GLU A 111 -20.69 14.60 -7.64
C GLU A 111 -19.73 15.16 -6.59
N PHE A 112 -18.53 15.59 -6.99
CA PHE A 112 -17.54 16.12 -6.05
C PHE A 112 -17.87 17.52 -5.51
N THR A 113 -18.78 18.26 -6.15
CA THR A 113 -19.17 19.61 -5.72
C THR A 113 -20.51 19.65 -4.97
N THR A 114 -21.21 18.53 -4.86
CA THR A 114 -22.48 18.46 -4.13
C THR A 114 -22.30 18.74 -2.65
N ARG A 115 -23.30 19.37 -2.03
CA ARG A 115 -23.36 19.60 -0.57
C ARG A 115 -24.34 18.68 0.14
N THR A 116 -25.04 17.83 -0.60
CA THR A 116 -26.07 16.93 -0.06
C THR A 116 -25.47 15.67 0.56
N GLN A 117 -24.25 15.31 0.19
CA GLN A 117 -23.55 14.11 0.64
C GLN A 117 -22.20 14.49 1.26
N ALA A 118 -21.67 13.60 2.10
CA ALA A 118 -20.31 13.75 2.61
C ALA A 118 -19.32 13.62 1.44
N PRO A 119 -18.23 14.42 1.42
CA PRO A 119 -17.19 14.27 0.41
C PRO A 119 -16.62 12.84 0.41
N PRO A 120 -16.43 12.21 -0.77
CA PRO A 120 -15.85 10.88 -0.85
C PRO A 120 -14.38 10.88 -0.43
N ASN A 121 -13.85 9.72 -0.06
CA ASN A 121 -12.43 9.53 0.25
C ASN A 121 -11.58 9.71 -1.03
N VAL A 122 -11.29 10.97 -1.39
CA VAL A 122 -10.55 11.35 -2.60
C VAL A 122 -9.57 12.49 -2.33
N VAL A 123 -8.42 12.43 -2.99
CA VAL A 123 -7.47 13.56 -3.06
C VAL A 123 -7.64 14.26 -4.40
N LEU A 124 -8.11 15.50 -4.37
CA LEU A 124 -8.54 16.27 -5.54
C LEU A 124 -7.59 17.42 -5.83
N GLY A 125 -6.81 17.34 -6.90
CA GLY A 125 -5.93 18.41 -7.36
C GLY A 125 -6.64 19.40 -8.28
N VAL A 126 -6.58 20.69 -7.98
CA VAL A 126 -7.25 21.77 -8.73
C VAL A 126 -6.37 23.02 -8.77
N THR A 127 -6.62 23.91 -9.73
CA THR A 127 -5.89 25.19 -9.85
C THR A 127 -6.76 26.43 -9.70
N ASN A 128 -8.01 26.33 -10.16
CA ASN A 128 -8.88 27.49 -10.32
C ASN A 128 -9.41 28.01 -8.97
N PRO A 129 -9.24 29.30 -8.63
CA PRO A 129 -9.85 29.93 -7.45
C PRO A 129 -11.36 29.71 -7.31
N PHE A 130 -12.08 29.44 -8.40
CA PHE A 130 -13.47 29.00 -8.39
C PHE A 130 -13.70 27.83 -7.41
N PHE A 131 -12.81 26.83 -7.39
CA PHE A 131 -12.92 25.67 -6.50
C PHE A 131 -12.83 26.04 -5.02
N ILE A 132 -12.25 27.19 -4.65
CA ILE A 132 -12.24 27.66 -3.26
C ILE A 132 -13.67 27.83 -2.77
N LYS A 133 -14.54 28.49 -3.54
CA LYS A 133 -15.93 28.73 -3.15
C LYS A 133 -16.77 27.46 -3.26
N THR A 134 -16.53 26.68 -4.31
CA THR A 134 -17.30 25.47 -4.60
C THR A 134 -17.05 24.39 -3.54
N LEU A 135 -15.77 24.17 -3.19
CA LEU A 135 -15.33 23.12 -2.27
C LEU A 135 -15.03 23.63 -0.85
N GLN A 136 -15.42 24.86 -0.48
CA GLN A 136 -15.19 25.41 0.89
C GLN A 136 -15.75 24.56 2.03
N HIS A 137 -16.73 23.71 1.72
CA HIS A 137 -17.40 22.82 2.66
C HIS A 137 -16.60 21.52 2.92
N TRP A 138 -15.55 21.26 2.12
CA TRP A 138 -14.69 20.11 2.30
C TRP A 138 -13.86 20.22 3.59
N PRO A 139 -13.56 19.09 4.24
CA PRO A 139 -12.94 19.09 5.57
C PRO A 139 -11.49 19.56 5.55
N HIS A 140 -10.77 19.32 4.44
CA HIS A 140 -9.35 19.64 4.31
C HIS A 140 -9.05 20.30 2.97
N ILE A 141 -8.38 21.45 3.02
CA ILE A 141 -7.94 22.19 1.85
C ILE A 141 -6.47 22.55 2.02
N LEU A 142 -5.62 22.08 1.10
CA LEU A 142 -4.22 22.42 1.02
C LEU A 142 -4.01 23.46 -0.07
N ARG A 143 -3.70 24.70 0.31
CA ARG A 143 -3.33 25.74 -0.67
C ARG A 143 -1.81 25.77 -0.83
N VAL A 144 -1.33 25.34 -1.99
CA VAL A 144 0.09 25.37 -2.36
C VAL A 144 0.42 26.76 -2.91
N GLY A 145 1.47 27.38 -2.39
CA GLY A 145 1.98 28.65 -2.92
C GLY A 145 3.01 28.40 -4.00
N GLU A 146 3.34 29.43 -4.79
CA GLU A 146 4.48 29.34 -5.70
C GLU A 146 5.78 29.09 -4.91
N PRO A 147 6.66 28.22 -5.44
CA PRO A 147 7.94 27.93 -4.79
C PRO A 147 8.77 29.20 -4.78
N LYS A 148 8.97 29.77 -3.60
CA LYS A 148 9.87 30.93 -3.46
C LYS A 148 11.29 30.47 -3.68
N MET A 149 11.99 31.11 -4.62
CA MET A 149 13.41 30.93 -4.88
C MET A 149 14.30 31.35 -3.70
N SER A 150 13.75 32.11 -2.73
CA SER A 150 14.45 32.46 -1.50
C SER A 150 14.38 31.29 -0.51
N GLY A 151 15.51 30.94 0.11
CA GLY A 151 15.61 29.97 1.21
C GLY A 151 14.90 30.39 2.50
N ASP A 152 13.85 31.19 2.39
CA ASP A 152 12.99 31.60 3.49
C ASP A 152 12.19 30.41 3.99
N LEU A 153 12.26 30.24 5.31
CA LEU A 153 11.47 29.27 6.06
C LEU A 153 9.98 29.43 5.73
N PRO A 154 9.22 28.34 5.49
CA PRO A 154 7.77 28.45 5.48
C PRO A 154 7.32 29.01 6.84
N LYS A 155 6.87 30.26 6.84
CA LYS A 155 6.33 30.91 8.05
C LYS A 155 5.21 30.02 8.56
N GLN A 156 5.22 29.68 9.86
CA GLN A 156 4.16 28.87 10.47
C GLN A 156 2.79 29.49 10.18
N VAL A 157 2.07 28.93 9.21
CA VAL A 157 0.69 29.30 9.00
C VAL A 157 -0.12 28.52 10.03
N LYS A 158 -0.71 29.23 10.99
CA LYS A 158 -1.62 28.64 11.96
C LYS A 158 -2.71 27.88 11.21
N LEU A 159 -3.02 26.66 11.65
CA LEU A 159 -4.12 25.86 11.13
C LEU A 159 -5.40 26.69 11.18
N LYS A 160 -6.08 26.82 10.05
CA LYS A 160 -7.34 27.58 9.93
C LYS A 160 -8.44 26.64 9.48
N LYS A 161 -9.65 26.83 10.01
CA LYS A 161 -10.82 26.09 9.55
C LYS A 161 -11.15 26.44 8.08
N PRO A 162 -11.58 25.47 7.25
CA PRO A 162 -12.01 25.72 5.87
C PRO A 162 -13.06 26.83 5.73
N SER A 163 -14.00 26.91 6.68
CA SER A 163 -15.07 27.92 6.70
C SER A 163 -14.59 29.38 6.78
N ARG A 164 -13.30 29.63 7.04
CA ARG A 164 -12.70 30.97 7.08
C ARG A 164 -11.94 31.35 5.81
N LEU A 165 -11.98 30.53 4.75
CA LEU A 165 -11.37 30.89 3.45
C LEU A 165 -12.20 31.96 2.74
N LYS A 166 -11.58 33.10 2.44
CA LYS A 166 -12.09 34.10 1.49
C LYS A 166 -11.50 33.81 0.10
N THR A 167 -12.28 34.01 -0.96
CA THR A 167 -11.96 33.58 -2.34
C THR A 167 -10.68 34.20 -2.93
N LEU A 168 -10.28 35.40 -2.49
CA LEU A 168 -9.18 36.16 -3.10
C LEU A 168 -7.88 36.21 -2.26
N ASP A 169 -7.93 36.05 -0.93
CA ASP A 169 -6.81 36.37 -0.01
C ASP A 169 -6.32 35.21 0.88
N THR A 170 -6.48 33.96 0.45
CA THR A 170 -6.03 32.84 1.28
C THR A 170 -4.53 32.58 1.11
N LYS A 171 -3.78 32.76 2.22
CA LYS A 171 -2.34 32.47 2.24
C LYS A 171 -2.11 30.98 1.98
N PRO A 172 -0.99 30.58 1.35
CA PRO A 172 -0.58 29.18 1.27
C PRO A 172 -0.57 28.51 2.65
N GLY A 173 -0.94 27.23 2.71
CA GLY A 173 -1.00 26.46 3.95
C GLY A 173 -2.13 25.43 3.97
N LEU A 174 -2.17 24.67 5.07
CA LEU A 174 -3.20 23.66 5.31
C LEU A 174 -4.37 24.25 6.11
N TYR A 175 -5.58 24.15 5.54
CA TYR A 175 -6.84 24.55 6.16
C TYR A 175 -7.60 23.30 6.56
N THR A 176 -7.71 23.06 7.85
CA THR A 176 -8.38 21.89 8.43
C THR A 176 -8.81 22.18 9.86
N ALA A 177 -9.87 21.51 10.31
CA ALA A 177 -10.24 21.43 11.72
C ALA A 177 -9.64 20.20 12.43
N TYR A 178 -8.96 19.33 11.69
CA TYR A 178 -8.31 18.13 12.20
C TYR A 178 -7.14 18.47 13.12
N SER A 179 -7.12 17.81 14.27
CA SER A 179 -5.96 17.80 15.15
C SER A 179 -5.23 16.48 14.94
N ALA A 180 -3.94 16.56 14.62
CA ALA A 180 -3.10 15.39 14.47
C ALA A 180 -3.04 14.59 15.79
N HIS A 181 -3.07 13.27 15.67
CA HIS A 181 -2.93 12.36 16.81
C HIS A 181 -1.48 12.33 17.29
N LEU A 182 -0.53 12.41 16.36
CA LEU A 182 0.90 12.35 16.66
C LEU A 182 1.50 13.75 16.80
N HIS A 183 2.44 13.87 17.73
CA HIS A 183 3.21 15.10 17.93
C HIS A 183 4.20 15.31 16.78
N ARG A 184 4.35 16.57 16.39
CA ARG A 184 5.26 16.96 15.30
C ARG A 184 6.70 16.56 15.58
N ASP A 185 7.36 15.96 14.58
CA ASP A 185 8.81 15.73 14.61
C ASP A 185 9.60 17.05 14.45
N LYS A 186 9.88 17.70 15.58
CA LYS A 186 10.70 18.92 15.62
C LYS A 186 12.14 18.65 15.18
N ALA A 187 12.67 17.44 15.34
CA ALA A 187 14.05 17.10 15.01
C ALA A 187 14.22 16.96 13.49
N LEU A 188 13.32 16.22 12.84
CA LEU A 188 13.28 16.15 11.38
C LEU A 188 13.13 17.53 10.76
N LEU A 189 12.18 18.33 11.24
CA LEU A 189 11.95 19.67 10.71
C LEU A 189 13.22 20.52 10.83
N LYS A 190 13.87 20.55 12.00
CA LYS A 190 15.16 21.25 12.17
C LYS A 190 16.23 20.74 11.20
N ARG A 191 16.30 19.43 10.95
CA ARG A 191 17.29 18.81 10.05
C ARG A 191 17.06 19.18 8.59
N LEU A 192 15.82 19.21 8.12
CA LEU A 192 15.43 19.64 6.77
C LEU A 192 15.70 21.13 6.57
N LEU A 193 15.34 21.96 7.56
CA LEU A 193 15.56 23.41 7.51
C LEU A 193 17.05 23.77 7.51
N LYS A 194 17.87 23.10 8.32
CA LYS A 194 19.34 23.23 8.25
C LYS A 194 19.89 22.81 6.88
N GLY A 195 19.28 21.82 6.23
CA GLY A 195 19.64 21.42 4.86
C GLY A 195 19.42 22.53 3.84
N LEU A 196 18.31 23.28 3.96
CA LEU A 196 18.04 24.46 3.12
C LEU A 196 19.09 25.55 3.35
N GLN A 197 19.39 25.88 4.61
CA GLN A 197 20.39 26.88 4.96
C GLN A 197 21.79 26.54 4.43
N LYS A 198 22.14 25.25 4.43
CA LYS A 198 23.42 24.75 3.92
C LYS A 198 23.43 24.48 2.41
N LYS A 199 22.38 24.86 1.67
CA LYS A 199 22.23 24.59 0.21
C LYS A 199 22.47 23.12 -0.15
N ARG A 200 22.00 22.20 0.69
CA ARG A 200 22.07 20.76 0.41
C ARG A 200 21.30 20.45 -0.88
N PRO A 201 21.80 19.54 -1.75
CA PRO A 201 21.08 19.10 -2.95
C PRO A 201 19.65 18.63 -2.63
N TRP A 202 18.71 18.91 -3.53
CA TRP A 202 17.30 18.53 -3.40
C TRP A 202 17.14 17.01 -3.27
N ASP A 203 17.89 16.22 -4.03
CA ASP A 203 17.86 14.76 -3.98
C ASP A 203 18.17 14.21 -2.59
N THR A 204 19.15 14.80 -1.89
CA THR A 204 19.49 14.37 -0.53
C THR A 204 18.38 14.72 0.47
N GLN A 205 17.72 15.86 0.30
CA GLN A 205 16.58 16.25 1.13
C GLN A 205 15.37 15.36 0.85
N THR A 206 15.13 15.02 -0.42
CA THR A 206 14.07 14.11 -0.88
C THR A 206 14.30 12.71 -0.35
N ALA A 207 15.51 12.16 -0.43
CA ALA A 207 15.85 10.86 0.13
C ALA A 207 15.63 10.82 1.65
N LEU A 208 16.03 11.88 2.36
CA LEU A 208 15.84 12.01 3.81
C LEU A 208 14.35 12.07 4.20
N LEU A 209 13.55 12.82 3.44
CA LEU A 209 12.11 12.92 3.67
C LEU A 209 11.38 11.60 3.34
N ARG A 210 11.71 10.99 2.20
CA ARG A 210 11.17 9.69 1.79
C ARG A 210 11.46 8.61 2.83
N ARG A 211 12.70 8.53 3.30
CA ARG A 211 13.11 7.58 4.34
C ARG A 211 12.32 7.78 5.62
N HIS A 212 12.13 9.03 6.06
CA HIS A 212 11.34 9.30 7.26
C HIS A 212 9.88 8.85 7.11
N LEU A 213 9.22 9.18 6.00
CA LEU A 213 7.83 8.79 5.74
C LEU A 213 7.67 7.27 5.62
N LEU A 214 8.65 6.60 5.02
CA LEU A 214 8.73 5.14 4.95
C LEU A 214 8.84 4.52 6.34
N GLU A 215 9.81 4.96 7.15
CA GLU A 215 10.03 4.46 8.52
C GLU A 215 8.81 4.71 9.42
N LEU A 216 8.14 5.87 9.24
CA LEU A 216 6.92 6.20 9.95
C LEU A 216 5.76 5.26 9.58
N THR A 217 5.54 5.04 8.29
CA THR A 217 4.48 4.14 7.83
C THR A 217 4.75 2.69 8.22
N GLN A 218 5.99 2.22 8.10
CA GLN A 218 6.40 0.90 8.57
C GLN A 218 6.16 0.74 10.06
N SER A 219 6.56 1.72 10.88
CA SER A 219 6.33 1.68 12.33
C SER A 219 4.84 1.58 12.70
N PHE A 220 3.97 2.22 11.90
CA PHE A 220 2.52 2.09 12.06
C PHE A 220 2.00 0.70 11.64
N ILE A 221 2.56 0.10 10.59
CA ILE A 221 2.06 -1.17 10.03
C ILE A 221 2.62 -2.40 10.78
N ILE A 222 3.86 -2.39 11.26
CA ILE A 222 4.51 -3.54 11.90
C ILE A 222 3.66 -4.20 13.00
N PRO A 223 3.06 -3.46 13.97
CA PRO A 223 2.19 -4.07 14.97
C PRO A 223 1.00 -4.82 14.38
N LEU A 224 0.37 -4.27 13.33
CA LEU A 224 -0.75 -4.90 12.65
C LEU A 224 -0.32 -6.20 11.97
N GLU A 225 0.85 -6.22 11.36
CA GLU A 225 1.41 -7.41 10.72
C GLU A 225 1.76 -8.50 11.73
N HIS A 226 2.38 -8.13 12.85
CA HIS A 226 2.66 -9.07 13.94
C HIS A 226 1.38 -9.67 14.52
N TYR A 227 0.36 -8.83 14.76
CA TYR A 227 -0.93 -9.33 15.24
C TYR A 227 -1.60 -10.24 14.21
N MET A 228 -1.64 -9.86 12.93
CA MET A 228 -2.15 -10.72 11.85
C MET A 228 -1.43 -12.06 11.79
N ALA A 229 -0.08 -12.06 11.87
CA ALA A 229 0.71 -13.29 11.89
C ALA A 229 0.34 -14.18 13.09
N SER A 230 0.05 -13.59 14.25
CA SER A 230 -0.41 -14.34 15.43
C SER A 230 -1.75 -15.05 15.22
N LEU A 231 -2.59 -14.59 14.29
CA LEU A 231 -3.88 -15.21 13.98
C LEU A 231 -3.75 -16.50 13.16
N MET A 232 -2.57 -16.77 12.58
CA MET A 232 -2.30 -18.03 11.88
C MET A 232 -2.44 -19.24 12.83
N PRO A 233 -3.01 -20.36 12.36
CA PRO A 233 -2.93 -21.63 13.06
C PRO A 233 -1.48 -22.10 13.22
N LEU A 234 -1.23 -22.86 14.28
CA LEU A 234 0.09 -23.47 14.48
C LEU A 234 0.30 -24.57 13.43
N GLN A 235 1.53 -24.70 12.92
CA GLN A 235 1.84 -25.74 11.91
C GLN A 235 1.48 -27.14 12.41
N LYS A 236 1.73 -27.45 13.68
CA LYS A 236 1.34 -28.73 14.31
C LYS A 236 -0.16 -29.04 14.31
N SER A 237 -1.02 -28.03 14.15
CA SER A 237 -2.48 -28.24 14.04
C SER A 237 -2.95 -28.49 12.61
N ILE A 238 -2.08 -28.30 11.62
CA ILE A 238 -2.34 -28.61 10.22
C ILE A 238 -2.12 -30.11 10.04
N THR A 239 -3.21 -30.86 10.09
CA THR A 239 -3.16 -32.32 9.96
C THR A 239 -3.37 -32.74 8.50
N PRO A 240 -2.62 -33.74 8.01
CA PRO A 240 -2.88 -34.32 6.70
C PRO A 240 -4.31 -34.86 6.60
N TRP A 241 -4.93 -34.75 5.42
CA TRP A 241 -6.21 -35.38 5.08
C TRP A 241 -7.45 -34.88 5.85
N LYS A 242 -7.31 -33.82 6.66
CA LYS A 242 -8.43 -33.14 7.33
C LYS A 242 -8.58 -31.72 6.80
N THR A 243 -9.75 -31.11 7.03
CA THR A 243 -9.94 -29.70 6.71
C THR A 243 -8.92 -28.85 7.47
N PRO A 244 -8.21 -27.91 6.80
CA PRO A 244 -7.22 -27.09 7.47
C PRO A 244 -7.90 -26.20 8.53
N PRO A 245 -7.22 -25.94 9.66
CA PRO A 245 -7.74 -25.06 10.69
C PRO A 245 -7.98 -23.65 10.13
N GLN A 246 -9.04 -22.97 10.57
CA GLN A 246 -9.35 -21.62 10.10
C GLN A 246 -8.42 -20.57 10.71
N ILE A 247 -8.10 -19.54 9.93
CA ILE A 247 -7.41 -18.34 10.44
C ILE A 247 -8.32 -17.66 11.45
N ARG A 248 -7.76 -17.29 12.62
CA ARG A 248 -8.55 -16.61 13.65
C ARG A 248 -9.01 -15.23 13.16
N PRO A 249 -10.24 -14.80 13.48
CA PRO A 249 -10.74 -13.50 13.05
C PRO A 249 -9.95 -12.37 13.72
N PHE A 250 -9.76 -11.26 13.00
CA PHE A 250 -9.12 -10.07 13.55
C PHE A 250 -10.06 -9.38 14.53
N ARG A 251 -9.61 -9.15 15.78
CA ARG A 251 -10.39 -8.46 16.82
C ARG A 251 -9.70 -7.13 17.16
N GLN A 252 -10.39 -6.03 16.87
CA GLN A 252 -9.82 -4.68 17.07
C GLN A 252 -9.43 -4.43 18.53
N ASP A 253 -10.27 -4.84 19.49
CA ASP A 253 -9.99 -4.62 20.91
C ASP A 253 -8.77 -5.41 21.41
N ASP A 254 -8.58 -6.63 20.92
CA ASP A 254 -7.42 -7.45 21.26
C ASP A 254 -6.13 -6.83 20.69
N PHE A 255 -6.19 -6.37 19.44
CA PHE A 255 -5.09 -5.64 18.83
C PHE A 255 -4.75 -4.37 19.61
N LEU A 256 -5.75 -3.54 19.94
CA LEU A 256 -5.52 -2.29 20.67
C LEU A 256 -4.91 -2.54 22.06
N ARG A 257 -5.30 -3.62 22.75
CA ARG A 257 -4.66 -4.04 24.01
C ARG A 257 -3.22 -4.48 23.81
N SER A 258 -2.90 -5.14 22.69
CA SER A 258 -1.52 -5.57 22.40
C SER A 258 -0.55 -4.40 22.20
N LEU A 259 -1.05 -3.21 21.83
CA LEU A 259 -0.23 -2.02 21.58
C LEU A 259 0.53 -1.53 22.82
N GLU A 260 0.09 -1.87 24.04
CA GLU A 260 0.82 -1.53 25.27
C GLU A 260 2.23 -2.14 25.27
N HIS A 261 2.36 -3.36 24.73
CA HIS A 261 3.58 -4.15 24.79
C HIS A 261 4.26 -4.31 23.41
N ALA A 262 3.50 -4.18 22.32
CA ALA A 262 3.95 -4.43 20.95
C ALA A 262 3.58 -3.29 19.97
N GLY A 263 3.46 -2.05 20.48
CA GLY A 263 3.03 -0.90 19.66
C GLY A 263 4.15 -0.18 18.90
N PRO A 264 3.79 0.85 18.09
CA PRO A 264 4.72 1.63 17.27
C PRO A 264 5.85 2.31 18.05
N GLN A 265 5.67 2.53 19.35
CA GLN A 265 6.68 3.12 20.23
C GLN A 265 7.99 2.32 20.29
N LEU A 266 7.98 1.05 19.89
CA LEU A 266 9.18 0.21 19.82
C LEU A 266 10.07 0.53 18.60
N THR A 267 9.49 1.05 17.52
CA THR A 267 10.20 1.32 16.26
C THR A 267 10.18 2.81 15.87
N CYS A 268 9.33 3.61 16.50
CA CYS A 268 9.17 5.03 16.23
C CYS A 268 9.36 5.87 17.50
N ILE A 269 10.15 6.94 17.38
CA ILE A 269 10.38 7.90 18.46
C ILE A 269 9.23 8.90 18.65
N LEU A 270 8.25 8.93 17.74
CA LEU A 270 7.15 9.89 17.81
C LEU A 270 6.18 9.52 18.92
N LYS A 271 5.81 10.56 19.69
CA LYS A 271 4.81 10.48 20.76
C LYS A 271 3.46 10.99 20.26
N GLY A 272 2.39 10.58 20.92
CA GLY A 272 1.03 11.04 20.63
C GLY A 272 0.02 9.92 20.85
N ASP A 273 -1.20 10.15 20.38
CA ASP A 273 -2.30 9.20 20.51
C ASP A 273 -2.31 8.17 19.36
N TRP A 274 -1.37 7.24 19.40
CA TRP A 274 -1.33 6.11 18.46
C TRP A 274 -2.62 5.29 18.47
N LEU A 275 -3.23 5.15 19.65
CA LEU A 275 -4.41 4.34 19.85
C LEU A 275 -5.63 4.97 19.15
N GLY A 276 -5.83 6.28 19.28
CA GLY A 276 -6.81 7.04 18.51
C GLY A 276 -6.58 6.97 17.00
N LEU A 277 -5.32 7.02 16.56
CA LEU A 277 -4.96 6.89 15.16
C LEU A 277 -5.38 5.53 14.58
N TYR A 278 -5.10 4.42 15.28
CA TYR A 278 -5.55 3.08 14.85
C TYR A 278 -7.07 2.95 14.82
N ARG A 279 -7.78 3.46 15.83
CA ARG A 279 -9.26 3.45 15.85
C ARG A 279 -9.87 4.16 14.65
N ARG A 280 -9.23 5.23 14.18
CA ARG A 280 -9.64 5.96 12.98
C ARG A 280 -9.24 5.19 11.71
N PHE A 281 -8.05 4.61 11.68
CA PHE A 281 -7.56 3.80 10.56
C PHE A 281 -8.43 2.58 10.27
N PHE A 282 -8.96 1.89 11.30
CA PHE A 282 -9.88 0.76 11.09
C PHE A 282 -11.18 1.10 10.37
N LYS A 283 -11.51 2.40 10.27
CA LYS A 283 -12.67 2.90 9.53
C LYS A 283 -12.30 3.38 8.12
N SER A 284 -11.02 3.35 7.74
CA SER A 284 -10.55 3.87 6.46
C SER A 284 -10.55 2.78 5.37
N PRO A 285 -10.65 3.18 4.08
CA PRO A 285 -10.51 2.26 2.95
C PRO A 285 -9.14 1.54 2.92
N HIS A 286 -8.11 2.17 3.47
CA HIS A 286 -6.76 1.59 3.52
C HIS A 286 -6.70 0.36 4.42
N PHE A 287 -7.40 0.35 5.55
CA PHE A 287 -7.45 -0.84 6.39
C PHE A 287 -8.19 -1.98 5.71
N ASP A 288 -9.34 -1.72 5.07
CA ASP A 288 -10.10 -2.75 4.35
C ASP A 288 -9.25 -3.37 3.23
N GLY A 289 -8.63 -2.53 2.39
CA GLY A 289 -7.75 -2.98 1.31
C GLY A 289 -6.54 -3.78 1.82
N TRP A 290 -5.86 -3.28 2.86
CA TRP A 290 -4.74 -3.97 3.49
C TRP A 290 -5.16 -5.30 4.12
N TYR A 291 -6.27 -5.33 4.87
CA TYR A 291 -6.75 -6.51 5.56
C TYR A 291 -7.15 -7.62 4.59
N ARG A 292 -7.91 -7.30 3.54
CA ARG A 292 -8.29 -8.27 2.50
C ARG A 292 -7.06 -8.88 1.82
N GLN A 293 -6.10 -8.04 1.45
CA GLN A 293 -4.86 -8.50 0.84
C GLN A 293 -4.09 -9.42 1.79
N ARG A 294 -3.91 -9.01 3.04
CA ARG A 294 -3.16 -9.78 4.03
C ARG A 294 -3.83 -11.08 4.42
N TYR A 295 -5.15 -11.08 4.54
CA TYR A 295 -5.93 -12.29 4.80
C TYR A 295 -5.83 -13.27 3.62
N LYS A 296 -5.91 -12.79 2.38
CA LYS A 296 -5.72 -13.62 1.18
C LYS A 296 -4.33 -14.27 1.15
N GLU A 297 -3.28 -13.50 1.45
CA GLU A 297 -1.91 -14.04 1.54
C GLU A 297 -1.77 -15.11 2.63
N MET A 298 -2.38 -14.89 3.79
CA MET A 298 -2.40 -15.86 4.88
C MET A 298 -3.18 -17.13 4.51
N ALA A 299 -4.32 -17.01 3.83
CA ALA A 299 -5.12 -18.13 3.37
C ALA A 299 -4.34 -18.98 2.36
N HIS A 300 -3.72 -18.33 1.35
CA HIS A 300 -2.84 -18.99 0.41
C HIS A 300 -1.67 -19.70 1.10
N LYS A 301 -1.05 -19.07 2.11
CA LYS A 301 0.03 -19.69 2.90
C LYS A 301 -0.46 -20.91 3.68
N LEU A 302 -1.65 -20.85 4.27
CA LEU A 302 -2.25 -21.97 4.99
C LEU A 302 -2.56 -23.14 4.04
N GLU A 303 -3.09 -22.86 2.85
CA GLU A 303 -3.33 -23.85 1.82
C GLU A 303 -2.04 -24.52 1.35
N ALA A 304 -0.99 -23.73 1.14
CA ALA A 304 0.35 -24.22 0.79
C ALA A 304 0.89 -25.17 1.88
N LEU A 305 0.85 -24.76 3.15
CA LEU A 305 1.30 -25.60 4.27
C LEU A 305 0.48 -26.88 4.41
N HIS A 306 -0.82 -26.82 4.14
CA HIS A 306 -1.66 -28.01 4.16
C HIS A 306 -1.33 -28.96 3.00
N LEU A 307 -1.06 -28.45 1.79
CA LEU A 307 -0.61 -29.28 0.68
C LEU A 307 0.74 -29.93 0.97
N GLU A 308 1.68 -29.20 1.59
CA GLU A 308 2.96 -29.74 2.05
C GLU A 308 2.74 -30.86 3.08
N ALA A 309 1.91 -30.64 4.09
CA ALA A 309 1.60 -31.65 5.10
C ALA A 309 0.99 -32.93 4.49
N ILE A 310 0.13 -32.80 3.48
CA ILE A 310 -0.41 -33.94 2.73
C ILE A 310 0.72 -34.70 2.01
N CYS A 311 1.61 -34.00 1.32
CA CYS A 311 2.70 -34.59 0.55
C CYS A 311 3.84 -35.16 1.41
N GLU A 312 3.94 -34.75 2.66
CA GLU A 312 4.92 -35.26 3.63
C GLU A 312 4.34 -36.38 4.52
N ALA A 313 3.01 -36.56 4.52
CA ALA A 313 2.37 -37.64 5.26
C ALA A 313 2.89 -39.00 4.80
N GLN A 314 3.28 -39.85 5.75
CA GLN A 314 3.75 -41.18 5.45
C GLN A 314 2.60 -42.05 4.92
N ASN A 315 2.84 -42.60 3.73
CA ASN A 315 2.11 -43.65 3.03
C ASN A 315 0.59 -43.42 2.82
N ILE A 316 0.24 -42.84 1.67
CA ILE A 316 -1.13 -42.68 1.20
C ILE A 316 -1.88 -44.03 1.10
N GLU A 317 -1.18 -45.11 0.78
CA GLU A 317 -1.77 -46.45 0.67
C GLU A 317 -2.24 -46.98 2.03
N ALA A 318 -1.53 -46.62 3.11
CA ALA A 318 -1.95 -46.98 4.47
C ALA A 318 -3.22 -46.22 4.88
N TRP A 319 -3.36 -44.95 4.48
CA TRP A 319 -4.57 -44.17 4.72
C TRP A 319 -5.77 -44.70 3.94
N MET A 320 -5.56 -45.18 2.70
CA MET A 320 -6.63 -45.68 1.83
C MET A 320 -7.28 -46.97 2.33
N LYS A 321 -6.55 -47.83 3.07
CA LYS A 321 -7.07 -49.13 3.53
C LYS A 321 -8.30 -49.03 4.42
N ASP A 322 -8.40 -47.96 5.20
CA ASP A 322 -9.50 -47.74 6.16
C ASP A 322 -10.56 -46.75 5.62
N LYS A 323 -10.59 -46.52 4.30
CA LYS A 323 -11.41 -45.49 3.67
C LYS A 323 -12.33 -46.04 2.60
N SER A 324 -13.52 -45.46 2.51
CA SER A 324 -14.47 -45.77 1.45
C SER A 324 -14.00 -45.19 0.11
N GLU A 325 -14.41 -45.82 -1.00
CA GLU A 325 -14.08 -45.36 -2.34
C GLU A 325 -14.49 -43.88 -2.56
N VAL A 326 -15.63 -43.47 -1.99
CA VAL A 326 -16.11 -42.08 -2.05
C VAL A 326 -15.14 -41.11 -1.37
N GLU A 327 -14.59 -41.46 -0.21
CA GLU A 327 -13.60 -40.62 0.48
C GLU A 327 -12.28 -40.53 -0.30
N VAL A 328 -11.89 -41.62 -0.96
CA VAL A 328 -10.69 -41.66 -1.80
C VAL A 328 -10.88 -40.79 -3.06
N VAL A 329 -12.04 -40.87 -3.70
CA VAL A 329 -12.41 -40.02 -4.84
C VAL A 329 -12.47 -38.54 -4.44
N ASP A 330 -13.12 -38.21 -3.32
CA ASP A 330 -13.18 -36.84 -2.79
C ASP A 330 -11.78 -36.27 -2.51
N LEU A 331 -10.87 -37.09 -2.00
CA LEU A 331 -9.48 -36.70 -1.82
C LEU A 331 -8.78 -36.36 -3.14
N VAL A 332 -8.95 -37.20 -4.17
CA VAL A 332 -8.39 -36.96 -5.51
C VAL A 332 -8.91 -35.65 -6.08
N LEU A 333 -10.22 -35.39 -5.98
CA LEU A 333 -10.84 -34.15 -6.45
C LEU A 333 -10.28 -32.94 -5.72
N LYS A 334 -10.18 -32.98 -4.39
CA LYS A 334 -9.61 -31.91 -3.56
C LYS A 334 -8.13 -31.65 -3.87
N LEU A 335 -7.34 -32.69 -4.11
CA LEU A 335 -5.91 -32.55 -4.46
C LEU A 335 -5.73 -31.94 -5.85
N ARG A 336 -6.56 -32.35 -6.83
CA ARG A 336 -6.56 -31.75 -8.16
C ARG A 336 -6.95 -30.27 -8.13
N GLU A 337 -8.02 -29.94 -7.40
CA GLU A 337 -8.43 -28.54 -7.23
C GLU A 337 -7.29 -27.71 -6.62
N LYS A 338 -6.66 -28.22 -5.56
CA LYS A 338 -5.51 -27.56 -4.94
C LYS A 338 -4.31 -27.41 -5.86
N LEU A 339 -4.02 -28.39 -6.72
CA LEU A 339 -2.95 -28.29 -7.71
C LEU A 339 -3.24 -27.21 -8.76
N VAL A 340 -4.47 -27.18 -9.27
CA VAL A 340 -4.92 -26.14 -10.22
C VAL A 340 -4.85 -24.76 -9.56
N GLN A 341 -5.30 -24.65 -8.30
CA GLN A 341 -5.20 -23.42 -7.53
C GLN A 341 -3.73 -23.04 -7.28
N ALA A 342 -2.87 -23.99 -6.96
CA ALA A 342 -1.44 -23.74 -6.75
C ALA A 342 -0.75 -23.18 -8.00
N GLN A 343 -1.06 -23.74 -9.17
CA GLN A 343 -0.52 -23.31 -10.45
C GLN A 343 -1.12 -21.98 -10.92
N GLY A 344 -2.44 -21.79 -10.78
CA GLY A 344 -3.15 -20.60 -11.24
C GLY A 344 -2.99 -19.37 -10.32
N HIS A 345 -2.99 -19.57 -9.00
CA HIS A 345 -2.87 -18.49 -8.01
C HIS A 345 -1.44 -18.24 -7.53
N GLN A 346 -0.45 -18.96 -8.09
CA GLN A 346 0.96 -18.90 -7.69
C GLN A 346 1.14 -19.07 -6.18
N LEU A 347 0.54 -20.13 -5.62
CA LEU A 347 0.73 -20.44 -4.20
C LEU A 347 2.24 -20.63 -3.94
N PRO A 348 2.74 -20.22 -2.75
CA PRO A 348 4.17 -20.29 -2.41
C PRO A 348 4.58 -21.73 -2.05
N VAL A 349 4.40 -22.66 -2.98
CA VAL A 349 4.66 -24.10 -2.82
C VAL A 349 5.92 -24.47 -3.59
N LYS A 350 6.76 -25.34 -3.01
CA LYS A 350 7.95 -25.87 -3.70
C LYS A 350 7.55 -26.73 -4.89
N GLU A 351 8.29 -26.64 -5.99
CA GLU A 351 8.03 -27.44 -7.19
C GLU A 351 8.06 -28.96 -6.92
N ALA A 352 8.94 -29.40 -6.02
CA ALA A 352 9.00 -30.79 -5.57
C ALA A 352 7.69 -31.27 -4.91
N THR A 353 7.01 -30.40 -4.15
CA THR A 353 5.72 -30.69 -3.52
C THR A 353 4.62 -30.83 -4.57
N LEU A 354 4.63 -29.99 -5.61
CA LEU A 354 3.66 -30.08 -6.72
C LEU A 354 3.82 -31.39 -7.48
N ARG A 355 5.06 -31.78 -7.82
CA ARG A 355 5.35 -33.06 -8.49
C ARG A 355 4.94 -34.25 -7.63
N ARG A 356 5.16 -34.18 -6.31
CA ARG A 356 4.73 -35.24 -5.39
C ARG A 356 3.22 -35.34 -5.29
N ALA A 357 2.51 -34.22 -5.22
CA ALA A 357 1.05 -34.21 -5.24
C ALA A 357 0.48 -34.81 -6.54
N GLN A 358 1.10 -34.53 -7.69
CA GLN A 358 0.73 -35.16 -8.97
C GLN A 358 0.92 -36.68 -8.93
N LEU A 359 2.09 -37.14 -8.48
CA LEU A 359 2.36 -38.57 -8.32
C LEU A 359 1.35 -39.24 -7.38
N TYR A 360 1.00 -38.60 -6.26
CA TYR A 360 0.00 -39.11 -5.32
C TYR A 360 -1.38 -39.25 -5.98
N ILE A 361 -1.81 -38.28 -6.78
CA ILE A 361 -3.07 -38.38 -7.53
C ILE A 361 -3.03 -39.58 -8.47
N GLU A 362 -1.93 -39.79 -9.21
CA GLU A 362 -1.78 -40.92 -10.13
C GLU A 362 -1.80 -42.27 -9.39
N THR A 363 -1.08 -42.39 -8.28
CA THR A 363 -1.07 -43.61 -7.45
C THR A 363 -2.45 -43.94 -6.87
N VAL A 364 -3.17 -42.93 -6.38
CA VAL A 364 -4.52 -43.12 -5.83
C VAL A 364 -5.52 -43.52 -6.92
N ILE A 365 -5.45 -42.89 -8.10
CA ILE A 365 -6.32 -43.27 -9.22
C ILE A 365 -6.02 -44.71 -9.65
N GLY A 366 -4.75 -45.09 -9.78
CA GLY A 366 -4.35 -46.44 -10.20
C GLY A 366 -4.79 -47.56 -9.26
N SER A 367 -5.11 -47.25 -8.00
CA SER A 367 -5.61 -48.21 -7.00
C SER A 367 -7.14 -48.29 -6.90
N LEU A 368 -7.88 -47.40 -7.57
CA LEU A 368 -9.34 -47.44 -7.64
C LEU A 368 -9.85 -48.47 -8.68
N PRO A 369 -11.10 -48.95 -8.57
CA PRO A 369 -11.76 -49.74 -9.62
C PRO A 369 -11.78 -49.08 -11.01
N LYS A 370 -11.80 -49.89 -12.08
CA LYS A 370 -11.67 -49.42 -13.48
C LYS A 370 -12.77 -48.45 -13.93
N ASP A 371 -13.98 -48.63 -13.42
CA ASP A 371 -15.12 -47.74 -13.65
C ASP A 371 -14.88 -46.35 -13.05
N LEU A 372 -14.32 -46.25 -11.84
CA LEU A 372 -13.96 -44.96 -11.24
C LEU A 372 -12.73 -44.33 -11.89
N GLN A 373 -11.75 -45.15 -12.33
CA GLN A 373 -10.60 -44.66 -13.09
C GLN A 373 -11.03 -43.98 -14.39
N ALA A 374 -12.00 -44.55 -15.12
CA ALA A 374 -12.50 -43.98 -16.37
C ALA A 374 -13.18 -42.62 -16.19
N VAL A 375 -13.78 -42.37 -15.01
CA VAL A 375 -14.40 -41.07 -14.67
C VAL A 375 -13.37 -40.04 -14.22
N LEU A 376 -12.30 -40.49 -13.53
CA LEU A 376 -11.30 -39.60 -12.95
C LEU A 376 -10.13 -39.29 -13.89
N CYS A 377 -9.77 -40.16 -14.82
CA CYS A 377 -8.73 -39.85 -15.81
C CYS A 377 -9.26 -38.81 -16.82
N PRO A 378 -8.53 -37.72 -17.10
CA PRO A 378 -8.89 -36.85 -18.22
C PRO A 378 -8.82 -37.65 -19.54
N PRO A 379 -9.66 -37.33 -20.54
CA PRO A 379 -9.62 -37.98 -21.86
C PRO A 379 -8.31 -37.74 -22.61
#